data_AF-A0A8H7P0A7-F1
#
_entry.id   AF-A0A8H7P0A7-F1
#
_cell.length_a   1.000
_cell.length_b   1.000
_cell.length_c   1.000
_cell.angle_alpha   90.00
_cell.angle_beta   90.00
_cell.angle_gamma   90.00
#
_symmetry.space_group_name_H-M   'P 1'
#
loop_
_entity.id
_entity.type
_entity.pdbx_description
1 polymer ?
#
loop_
_entity_poly.entity_id
_entity_poly.type
_entity_poly.pdbx_seq_one_letter_code
_entity_poly.pdbx_strand_id
1 'polypeptide(L)'
;MNYPLRITDIHAPTFPTSREADTIIAALNRLVRHAGQSLEHILIKVDKVNHWDIRPVSDQYRHFDLSKNTNLKTMTICASRVFRISEILSRVTSRCLSSVSINFKWLDWSDRGTFNDIFSQMDAVLSLPIFDNLVHVPIVMQCYNLDEEYAYRMKSCLAGLDIRGILGIKTCPEYWMPGVRLGLIWDYEIKDWRRFDSKTDEDGNVEIVEVPAFEGSAPPEAMAAYTAWQRTQRDNRYRSLSSWRWMMLTFGYVGQASLPTRVTWSCAGVGIGLM
;
A
#
# COMPACT_ATOMS: atom_id res chain seq x y z
N MET A 1 9.16 -33.51 14.44
CA MET A 1 8.78 -32.22 15.07
C MET A 1 7.74 -31.56 14.19
N ASN A 2 6.55 -31.30 14.72
CA ASN A 2 5.50 -30.58 13.99
C ASN A 2 5.69 -29.09 14.22
N TYR A 3 6.45 -28.43 13.37
CA TYR A 3 6.47 -26.97 13.36
C TYR A 3 5.17 -26.51 12.68
N PRO A 4 4.24 -25.86 13.40
CA PRO A 4 3.03 -25.36 12.75
C PRO A 4 3.43 -24.36 11.66
N LEU A 5 2.83 -24.54 10.48
CA LEU A 5 3.03 -23.64 9.34
C LEU A 5 2.72 -22.19 9.78
N ARG A 6 3.66 -21.28 9.56
CA ARG A 6 3.52 -19.86 9.90
C ARG A 6 3.39 -19.03 8.63
N ILE A 7 2.24 -18.41 8.42
CA ILE A 7 1.99 -17.53 7.27
C ILE A 7 2.25 -16.09 7.74
N THR A 8 3.36 -15.52 7.29
CA THR A 8 3.75 -14.14 7.66
C THR A 8 3.36 -13.11 6.60
N ASP A 9 3.12 -13.56 5.37
CA ASP A 9 2.91 -12.70 4.20
C ASP A 9 1.80 -13.27 3.31
N ILE A 10 0.83 -12.43 2.96
CA ILE A 10 -0.23 -12.76 2.01
C ILE A 10 -0.19 -11.77 0.84
N HIS A 11 -0.12 -12.30 -0.38
CA HIS A 11 -0.22 -11.54 -1.62
C HIS A 11 -1.48 -11.96 -2.37
N ALA A 12 -2.47 -11.08 -2.39
CA ALA A 12 -3.77 -11.37 -2.99
C ALA A 12 -4.04 -10.44 -4.17
N PRO A 13 -3.97 -10.93 -5.43
CA PRO A 13 -4.63 -10.25 -6.53
C PRO A 13 -6.14 -10.38 -6.34
N THR A 14 -6.84 -9.28 -6.56
CA THR A 14 -8.29 -9.21 -6.43
C THR A 14 -8.85 -8.72 -7.75
N PHE A 15 -9.79 -9.48 -8.30
CA PHE A 15 -10.42 -9.21 -9.57
C PHE A 15 -11.77 -8.54 -9.33
N PRO A 16 -12.08 -7.40 -9.99
CA PRO A 16 -13.34 -6.69 -9.82
C PRO A 16 -14.60 -7.43 -10.33
N THR A 17 -14.54 -8.65 -10.86
CA THR A 17 -15.74 -9.39 -11.30
C THR A 17 -16.57 -9.87 -10.12
N SER A 18 -17.86 -9.52 -10.10
CA SER A 18 -18.74 -9.66 -8.91
C SER A 18 -18.84 -11.07 -8.35
N ARG A 19 -18.95 -12.11 -9.19
CA ARG A 19 -19.16 -13.49 -8.71
C ARG A 19 -17.91 -14.13 -8.11
N GLU A 20 -16.74 -13.80 -8.65
CA GLU A 20 -15.47 -14.36 -8.19
C GLU A 20 -14.93 -13.60 -6.99
N ALA A 21 -15.20 -12.29 -6.91
CA ALA A 21 -14.74 -11.44 -5.81
C ALA A 21 -15.21 -11.93 -4.44
N ASP A 22 -16.48 -12.32 -4.27
CA ASP A 22 -16.97 -12.84 -2.99
C ASP A 22 -16.24 -14.12 -2.58
N THR A 23 -15.96 -15.00 -3.55
CA THR A 23 -15.23 -16.25 -3.32
C THR A 23 -13.78 -15.97 -2.94
N ILE A 24 -13.12 -15.03 -3.63
CA ILE A 24 -11.75 -14.59 -3.35
C ILE A 24 -11.67 -13.96 -1.96
N ILE A 25 -12.61 -13.09 -1.61
CA ILE A 25 -12.65 -12.41 -0.31
C ILE A 25 -12.93 -13.41 0.82
N ALA A 26 -13.83 -14.38 0.61
CA ALA A 26 -14.05 -15.46 1.55
C ALA A 26 -12.78 -16.32 1.74
N ALA A 27 -12.06 -16.64 0.66
CA ALA A 27 -10.79 -17.37 0.72
C ALA A 27 -9.71 -16.55 1.44
N LEU A 28 -9.62 -15.25 1.14
CA LEU A 28 -8.69 -14.33 1.78
C LEU A 28 -8.95 -14.21 3.28
N ASN A 29 -10.21 -14.08 3.69
CA ASN A 29 -10.60 -14.07 5.10
C ASN A 29 -10.23 -15.38 5.81
N ARG A 30 -10.40 -16.53 5.14
CA ARG A 30 -9.96 -17.83 5.69
C ARG A 30 -8.44 -17.87 5.86
N LEU A 31 -7.68 -17.37 4.89
CA LEU A 31 -6.22 -17.27 4.98
C LEU A 31 -5.77 -16.35 6.12
N VAL A 32 -6.36 -15.16 6.25
CA VAL A 32 -6.09 -14.23 7.35
C VAL A 32 -6.40 -14.88 8.70
N ARG A 33 -7.55 -15.57 8.82
CA ARG A 33 -7.93 -16.29 10.05
C ARG A 33 -6.97 -17.43 10.37
N HIS A 34 -6.54 -18.19 9.36
CA HIS A 34 -5.59 -19.29 9.54
C HIS A 34 -4.21 -18.78 9.94
N ALA A 35 -3.75 -17.69 9.32
CA ALA A 35 -2.50 -17.05 9.69
C ALA A 35 -2.56 -16.45 11.10
N GLY A 36 -3.74 -15.98 11.53
CA GLY A 36 -3.97 -15.47 12.89
C GLY A 36 -2.98 -14.37 13.24
N GLN A 37 -2.31 -14.51 14.39
CA GLN A 37 -1.31 -13.55 14.88
C GLN A 37 0.05 -13.64 14.16
N SER A 38 0.23 -14.63 13.30
CA SER A 38 1.50 -14.82 12.63
C SER A 38 1.69 -13.96 11.38
N LEU A 39 0.59 -13.46 10.81
CA LEU A 39 0.59 -12.57 9.65
C LEU A 39 1.09 -11.18 10.04
N GLU A 40 2.19 -10.77 9.42
CA GLU A 40 2.85 -9.49 9.66
C GLU A 40 2.68 -8.53 8.47
N HIS A 41 2.48 -9.07 7.27
CA HIS A 41 2.43 -8.30 6.04
C HIS A 41 1.28 -8.75 5.13
N ILE A 42 0.54 -7.78 4.60
CA ILE A 42 -0.49 -8.06 3.59
C ILE A 42 -0.34 -7.12 2.40
N LEU A 43 -0.34 -7.70 1.20
CA LEU A 43 -0.42 -7.00 -0.07
C LEU A 43 -1.77 -7.32 -0.72
N ILE A 44 -2.59 -6.29 -0.89
CA ILE A 44 -3.86 -6.36 -1.61
C ILE A 44 -3.65 -5.65 -2.94
N LYS A 45 -3.90 -6.35 -4.05
CA LYS A 45 -3.73 -5.80 -5.39
C LYS A 45 -5.05 -5.84 -6.15
N VAL A 46 -5.69 -4.69 -6.26
CA VAL A 46 -6.92 -4.47 -7.03
C VAL A 46 -6.55 -4.11 -8.46
N ASP A 47 -6.55 -5.11 -9.34
CA ASP A 47 -6.28 -4.94 -10.77
C ASP A 47 -7.58 -4.59 -11.54
N LYS A 48 -7.46 -3.94 -12.71
CA LYS A 48 -8.59 -3.72 -13.62
C LYS A 48 -8.92 -5.04 -14.32
N VAL A 49 -10.18 -5.47 -14.34
CA VAL A 49 -10.59 -6.63 -15.17
C VAL A 49 -10.71 -6.25 -16.64
N ASN A 50 -11.17 -5.04 -16.99
CA ASN A 50 -11.21 -4.54 -18.37
C ASN A 50 -11.40 -3.01 -18.38
N HIS A 51 -10.96 -2.32 -19.43
CA HIS A 51 -10.94 -0.85 -19.51
C HIS A 51 -12.32 -0.18 -19.49
N TRP A 52 -13.41 -0.93 -19.74
CA TRP A 52 -14.72 -0.35 -20.08
C TRP A 52 -15.85 -0.63 -19.09
N ASP A 53 -15.73 -1.62 -18.20
CA ASP A 53 -16.81 -1.93 -17.25
C ASP A 53 -16.58 -1.18 -15.93
N ILE A 54 -17.16 0.02 -15.86
CA ILE A 54 -17.04 0.99 -14.78
C ILE A 54 -18.17 0.82 -13.76
N ARG A 55 -18.64 -0.40 -13.51
CA ARG A 55 -19.58 -0.57 -12.39
C ARG A 55 -18.83 -0.37 -11.08
N PRO A 56 -19.34 0.47 -10.17
CA PRO A 56 -18.74 0.64 -8.85
C PRO A 56 -18.96 -0.65 -8.07
N VAL A 57 -18.00 -1.56 -8.15
CA VAL A 57 -17.98 -2.79 -7.35
C VAL A 57 -17.45 -2.51 -5.95
N SER A 58 -17.82 -1.33 -5.41
CA SER A 58 -17.39 -0.82 -4.12
C SER A 58 -17.72 -1.76 -2.97
N ASP A 59 -18.74 -2.60 -3.15
CA ASP A 59 -19.29 -3.41 -2.08
C ASP A 59 -18.54 -4.72 -1.86
N GLN A 60 -17.62 -5.10 -2.75
CA GLN A 60 -16.88 -6.35 -2.65
C GLN A 60 -16.12 -6.46 -1.33
N TYR A 61 -15.43 -5.38 -0.92
CA TYR A 61 -14.58 -5.41 0.27
C TYR A 61 -15.32 -5.18 1.58
N ARG A 62 -16.65 -5.03 1.57
CA ARG A 62 -17.45 -4.90 2.80
C ARG A 62 -17.24 -6.07 3.76
N HIS A 63 -16.94 -7.24 3.20
CA HIS A 63 -16.75 -8.48 3.95
C HIS A 63 -15.28 -8.78 4.25
N PHE A 64 -14.33 -7.95 3.83
CA PHE A 64 -12.93 -8.17 4.14
C PHE A 64 -12.66 -7.92 5.62
N ASP A 65 -12.18 -8.95 6.32
CA ASP A 65 -12.14 -9.01 7.78
C ASP A 65 -10.71 -9.26 8.26
N LEU A 66 -10.05 -8.17 8.69
CA LEU A 66 -8.75 -8.22 9.37
C LEU A 66 -8.87 -8.27 10.89
N SER A 67 -10.07 -8.38 11.44
CA SER A 67 -10.34 -8.17 12.87
C SER A 67 -9.58 -9.13 13.79
N LYS A 68 -9.30 -10.35 13.31
CA LYS A 68 -8.63 -11.42 14.04
C LYS A 68 -7.12 -11.29 14.08
N ASN A 69 -6.52 -10.47 13.22
CA ASN A 69 -5.09 -10.24 13.23
C ASN A 69 -4.81 -8.95 14.02
N THR A 70 -4.13 -9.09 15.16
CA THR A 70 -3.70 -7.93 15.95
C THR A 70 -2.23 -7.57 15.76
N ASN A 71 -1.47 -8.36 15.00
CA ASN A 71 -0.01 -8.25 14.82
C ASN A 71 0.43 -7.81 13.40
N LEU A 72 -0.50 -7.27 12.60
CA LEU A 72 -0.21 -6.79 11.25
C LEU A 72 0.72 -5.58 11.36
N LYS A 73 1.92 -5.68 10.79
CA LYS A 73 2.94 -4.62 10.85
C LYS A 73 2.90 -3.71 9.65
N THR A 74 2.63 -4.27 8.46
CA THR A 74 2.53 -3.47 7.24
C THR A 74 1.38 -3.91 6.34
N MET A 75 0.77 -2.95 5.69
CA MET A 75 -0.25 -3.15 4.69
C MET A 75 0.16 -2.44 3.40
N THR A 76 0.01 -3.10 2.26
CA THR A 76 0.18 -2.47 0.95
C THR A 76 -1.08 -2.67 0.13
N ILE A 77 -1.63 -1.58 -0.38
CA ILE A 77 -2.83 -1.57 -1.21
C ILE A 77 -2.45 -1.01 -2.57
N CYS A 78 -2.42 -1.86 -3.58
CA CYS A 78 -2.26 -1.45 -4.97
C CYS A 78 -3.66 -1.35 -5.59
N ALA A 79 -4.08 -0.15 -5.97
CA ALA A 79 -5.39 0.11 -6.52
C ALA A 79 -5.27 0.74 -7.90
N SER A 80 -6.03 0.25 -8.87
CA SER A 80 -6.01 0.82 -10.21
C SER A 80 -6.92 2.04 -10.37
N ARG A 81 -7.72 2.38 -9.36
CA ARG A 81 -8.62 3.54 -9.27
C ARG A 81 -8.66 3.99 -7.81
N VAL A 82 -9.27 5.15 -7.55
CA VAL A 82 -9.62 5.52 -6.18
C VAL A 82 -10.77 4.64 -5.70
N PHE A 83 -10.41 3.43 -5.24
CA PHE A 83 -11.34 2.56 -4.53
C PHE A 83 -11.62 3.16 -3.14
N ARG A 84 -12.65 2.67 -2.46
CA ARG A 84 -12.93 2.97 -1.04
C ARG A 84 -11.84 2.37 -0.14
N ILE A 85 -10.62 2.85 -0.28
CA ILE A 85 -9.46 2.45 0.51
C ILE A 85 -9.73 2.75 1.98
N SER A 86 -10.40 3.87 2.27
CA SER A 86 -10.94 4.21 3.59
C SER A 86 -11.77 3.06 4.18
N GLU A 87 -12.60 2.40 3.38
CA GLU A 87 -13.42 1.26 3.84
C GLU A 87 -12.55 0.06 4.24
N ILE A 88 -11.58 -0.33 3.41
CA ILE A 88 -10.64 -1.42 3.74
C ILE A 88 -9.85 -1.07 5.00
N LEU A 89 -9.33 0.16 5.09
CA LEU A 89 -8.57 0.65 6.24
C LEU A 89 -9.42 0.68 7.52
N SER A 90 -10.70 1.03 7.43
CA SER A 90 -11.61 1.07 8.59
C SER A 90 -11.83 -0.30 9.25
N ARG A 91 -11.50 -1.39 8.53
CA ARG A 91 -11.62 -2.78 9.02
C ARG A 91 -10.34 -3.30 9.68
N VAL A 92 -9.24 -2.56 9.61
CA VAL A 92 -8.01 -2.93 10.32
C VAL A 92 -8.24 -2.75 11.81
N THR A 93 -8.00 -3.82 12.59
CA THR A 93 -8.06 -3.79 14.06
C THR A 93 -6.69 -3.86 14.73
N SER A 94 -5.63 -4.11 13.95
CA SER A 94 -4.27 -4.21 14.48
C SER A 94 -3.75 -2.85 14.90
N ARG A 95 -3.29 -2.77 16.16
CA ARG A 95 -2.53 -1.63 16.69
C ARG A 95 -1.05 -1.73 16.39
N CYS A 96 -0.56 -2.83 15.84
CA CYS A 96 0.86 -3.03 15.52
C CYS A 96 1.23 -2.47 14.14
N LEU A 97 0.27 -1.88 13.43
CA LEU A 97 0.48 -1.37 12.09
C LEU A 97 1.40 -0.16 12.12
N SER A 98 2.58 -0.33 11.51
CA SER A 98 3.62 0.69 11.44
C SER A 98 3.64 1.40 10.08
N SER A 99 3.18 0.72 9.01
CA SER A 99 3.13 1.34 7.68
C SER A 99 1.96 0.87 6.83
N VAL A 100 1.38 1.84 6.11
CA VAL A 100 0.34 1.62 5.11
C VAL A 100 0.82 2.24 3.79
N SER A 101 1.22 1.39 2.85
CA SER A 101 1.59 1.82 1.50
C SER A 101 0.40 1.76 0.57
N ILE A 102 0.15 2.83 -0.16
CA ILE A 102 -0.96 2.95 -1.09
C ILE A 102 -0.37 3.25 -2.46
N ASN A 103 -0.68 2.44 -3.47
CA ASN A 103 -0.15 2.59 -4.81
C ASN A 103 -1.29 2.68 -5.82
N PHE A 104 -1.46 3.84 -6.44
CA PHE A 104 -2.42 4.06 -7.50
C PHE A 104 -1.75 3.87 -8.86
N LYS A 105 -2.23 2.90 -9.65
CA LYS A 105 -1.59 2.59 -10.94
C LYS A 105 -2.07 3.44 -12.13
N TRP A 106 -3.35 3.85 -12.15
CA TRP A 106 -3.96 4.46 -13.35
C TRP A 106 -5.22 5.24 -12.98
N LEU A 107 -5.06 6.47 -12.49
CA LEU A 107 -6.18 7.35 -12.21
C LEU A 107 -6.69 7.95 -13.52
N ASP A 108 -7.97 7.72 -13.82
CA ASP A 108 -8.65 8.44 -14.87
C ASP A 108 -9.13 9.76 -14.28
N TRP A 109 -8.69 10.87 -14.86
CA TRP A 109 -8.73 12.20 -14.26
C TRP A 109 -10.06 12.92 -14.40
N SER A 110 -11.02 12.27 -15.04
CA SER A 110 -12.32 12.86 -15.33
C SER A 110 -13.12 13.25 -14.09
N ASP A 111 -12.75 12.77 -12.89
CA ASP A 111 -13.49 13.03 -11.65
C ASP A 111 -12.62 13.64 -10.52
N ARG A 112 -12.17 14.88 -10.74
CA ARG A 112 -11.37 15.64 -9.77
C ARG A 112 -12.10 15.90 -8.45
N GLY A 113 -13.44 15.95 -8.46
CA GLY A 113 -14.25 16.21 -7.26
C GLY A 113 -14.18 15.06 -6.27
N THR A 114 -14.47 13.85 -6.75
CA THR A 114 -14.50 12.62 -5.94
C THR A 114 -13.15 12.29 -5.28
N PHE A 115 -12.04 12.75 -5.87
CA PHE A 115 -10.71 12.49 -5.35
C PHE A 115 -10.49 13.12 -3.97
N ASN A 116 -10.78 14.42 -3.81
CA ASN A 116 -10.58 15.13 -2.54
C ASN A 116 -11.32 14.46 -1.38
N ASP A 117 -12.56 14.05 -1.62
CA ASP A 117 -13.39 13.39 -0.62
C ASP A 117 -12.76 12.08 -0.17
N ILE A 118 -12.15 11.33 -1.10
CA ILE A 118 -11.52 10.06 -0.76
C ILE A 118 -10.23 10.27 0.05
N PHE A 119 -9.37 11.23 -0.32
CA PHE A 119 -8.18 11.53 0.51
C PHE A 119 -8.56 12.05 1.88
N SER A 120 -9.58 12.92 1.96
CA SER A 120 -10.07 13.43 3.24
C SER A 120 -10.63 12.30 4.11
N GLN A 121 -11.38 11.36 3.52
CA GLN A 121 -11.84 10.16 4.23
C GLN A 121 -10.68 9.26 4.66
N MET A 122 -9.68 9.09 3.81
CA MET A 122 -8.48 8.32 4.14
C MET A 122 -7.70 8.97 5.30
N ASP A 123 -7.54 10.29 5.29
CA ASP A 123 -6.91 11.06 6.37
C ASP A 123 -7.65 10.85 7.69
N ALA A 124 -8.98 10.98 7.67
CA ALA A 124 -9.82 10.77 8.84
C ALA A 124 -9.67 9.35 9.39
N VAL A 125 -9.67 8.32 8.52
CA VAL A 125 -9.51 6.92 8.94
C VAL A 125 -8.10 6.66 9.49
N LEU A 126 -7.05 7.10 8.79
CA LEU A 126 -5.66 6.87 9.22
C LEU A 126 -5.23 7.74 10.40
N SER A 127 -6.03 8.74 10.76
CA SER A 127 -5.88 9.55 11.97
C SER A 127 -6.62 8.97 13.18
N LEU A 128 -7.33 7.85 13.03
CA LEU A 128 -7.96 7.18 14.19
C LEU A 128 -6.89 6.61 15.14
N PRO A 129 -7.17 6.53 16.46
CA PRO A 129 -6.19 6.08 17.47
C PRO A 129 -5.60 4.67 17.23
N ILE A 130 -6.31 3.83 16.48
CA ILE A 130 -5.80 2.51 16.11
C ILE A 130 -4.52 2.59 15.27
N PHE A 131 -4.31 3.71 14.59
CA PHE A 131 -3.17 3.99 13.72
C PHE A 131 -2.13 4.90 14.37
N ASP A 132 -2.15 5.09 15.69
CA ASP A 132 -1.16 5.92 16.41
C ASP A 132 0.28 5.44 16.20
N ASN A 133 0.45 4.13 15.98
CA ASN A 133 1.75 3.52 15.72
C ASN A 133 2.22 3.61 14.25
N LEU A 134 1.43 4.24 13.35
CA LEU A 134 1.89 4.50 12.00
C LEU A 134 3.08 5.46 12.03
N VAL A 135 4.14 5.05 11.35
CA VAL A 135 5.36 5.84 11.19
C VAL A 135 5.55 6.30 9.73
N HIS A 136 4.92 5.60 8.79
CA HIS A 136 5.08 5.92 7.37
C HIS A 136 3.87 5.51 6.53
N VAL A 137 3.32 6.47 5.80
CA VAL A 137 2.20 6.28 4.86
C VAL A 137 2.63 6.76 3.46
N PRO A 138 3.32 5.92 2.68
CA PRO A 138 3.70 6.27 1.32
C PRO A 138 2.52 6.09 0.37
N ILE A 139 2.17 7.17 -0.32
CA ILE A 139 1.20 7.21 -1.41
C ILE A 139 1.98 7.38 -2.71
N VAL A 140 1.99 6.32 -3.52
CA VAL A 140 2.63 6.30 -4.82
C VAL A 140 1.56 6.44 -5.89
N MET A 141 1.73 7.38 -6.80
CA MET A 141 0.82 7.60 -7.92
C MET A 141 1.54 7.42 -9.25
N GLN A 142 1.07 6.48 -10.05
CA GLN A 142 1.48 6.30 -11.43
C GLN A 142 0.45 7.01 -12.29
N CYS A 143 0.84 8.14 -12.87
CA CYS A 143 0.01 8.84 -13.85
C CYS A 143 0.83 9.71 -14.80
N TYR A 144 0.29 9.89 -16.01
CA TYR A 144 0.69 10.92 -16.95
C TYR A 144 0.31 12.30 -16.43
N ASN A 145 1.24 13.25 -16.53
CA ASN A 145 0.98 14.68 -16.32
C ASN A 145 0.53 15.05 -14.91
N LEU A 146 1.07 14.38 -13.89
CA LEU A 146 0.97 14.86 -12.53
C LEU A 146 1.86 16.09 -12.36
N ASP A 147 1.24 17.26 -12.30
CA ASP A 147 1.90 18.47 -11.85
C ASP A 147 2.10 18.48 -10.33
N GLU A 148 2.88 19.45 -9.88
CA GLU A 148 3.15 19.67 -8.47
C GLU A 148 1.90 20.15 -7.72
N GLU A 149 1.05 20.96 -8.37
CA GLU A 149 -0.23 21.44 -7.84
C GLU A 149 -1.06 20.29 -7.25
N TYR A 150 -1.09 19.16 -7.97
CA TYR A 150 -1.83 18.00 -7.51
C TYR A 150 -1.24 17.33 -6.27
N ALA A 151 0.08 17.21 -6.18
CA ALA A 151 0.73 16.68 -5.00
C ALA A 151 0.44 17.56 -3.77
N TYR A 152 0.36 18.89 -3.95
CA TYR A 152 -0.05 19.81 -2.89
C TYR A 152 -1.50 19.62 -2.49
N ARG A 153 -2.40 19.49 -3.47
CA ARG A 153 -3.82 19.22 -3.20
C ARG A 153 -4.03 17.89 -2.49
N MET A 154 -3.25 16.86 -2.83
CA MET A 154 -3.22 15.59 -2.09
C MET A 154 -2.76 15.81 -0.65
N LYS A 155 -1.64 16.51 -0.46
CA LYS A 155 -1.10 16.83 0.87
C LYS A 155 -2.12 17.58 1.72
N SER A 156 -2.82 18.58 1.15
CA SER A 156 -3.84 19.35 1.87
C SER A 156 -5.06 18.49 2.27
N CYS A 157 -5.41 17.47 1.47
CA CYS A 157 -6.48 16.53 1.84
C CYS A 157 -6.03 15.48 2.87
N LEU A 158 -4.72 15.37 3.15
CA LEU A 158 -4.09 14.43 4.08
C LEU A 158 -3.41 15.19 5.23
N ALA A 159 -4.03 16.28 5.67
CA ALA A 159 -3.45 17.21 6.63
C ALA A 159 -3.15 16.55 7.98
N GLY A 160 -3.98 15.61 8.45
CA GLY A 160 -3.72 14.87 9.69
C GLY A 160 -2.44 14.05 9.62
N LEU A 161 -2.21 13.36 8.50
CA LEU A 161 -0.96 12.60 8.28
C LEU A 161 0.26 13.50 8.07
N ASP A 162 0.09 14.65 7.44
CA ASP A 162 1.14 15.63 7.22
C ASP A 162 1.60 16.28 8.53
N ILE A 163 0.65 16.70 9.38
CA ILE A 163 0.91 17.24 10.74
C ILE A 163 1.69 16.22 11.59
N ARG A 164 1.37 14.93 11.45
CA ARG A 164 2.09 13.84 12.11
C ARG A 164 3.49 13.62 11.53
N GLY A 165 3.79 14.16 10.34
CA GLY A 165 5.08 14.01 9.67
C GLY A 165 5.32 12.61 9.09
N ILE A 166 4.27 11.83 8.86
CA ILE A 166 4.37 10.43 8.40
C ILE A 166 3.92 10.23 6.95
N LEU A 167 3.33 11.25 6.34
CA LEU A 167 2.89 11.23 4.95
C LEU A 167 4.07 11.31 3.99
N GLY A 168 4.09 10.45 2.96
CA GLY A 168 4.98 10.60 1.81
C GLY A 168 4.21 10.44 0.51
N ILE A 169 4.29 11.42 -0.39
CA ILE A 169 3.66 11.40 -1.71
C ILE A 169 4.76 11.30 -2.74
N LYS A 170 4.63 10.31 -3.62
CA LYS A 170 5.53 10.13 -4.76
C LYS A 170 4.71 9.98 -6.03
N THR A 171 4.92 10.87 -6.99
CA THR A 171 4.44 10.65 -8.35
C THR A 171 5.53 9.94 -9.15
N CYS A 172 5.12 9.00 -9.98
CA CYS A 172 5.98 8.25 -10.87
C CYS A 172 5.44 8.45 -12.29
N PRO A 173 5.97 9.40 -13.06
CA PRO A 173 5.69 9.41 -14.49
C PRO A 173 6.13 8.06 -15.09
N GLU A 174 5.41 7.58 -16.11
CA GLU A 174 5.73 6.29 -16.76
C GLU A 174 7.13 6.31 -17.43
N TYR A 175 7.67 7.50 -17.66
CA TYR A 175 8.97 7.75 -18.26
C TYR A 175 9.97 8.26 -17.22
N TRP A 176 11.26 7.93 -17.41
CA TRP A 176 12.46 8.11 -16.58
C TRP A 176 12.71 9.47 -15.90
N MET A 177 11.78 10.41 -15.92
CA MET A 177 11.87 11.67 -15.21
C MET A 177 11.64 11.47 -13.71
N PRO A 178 12.35 12.22 -12.86
CA PRO A 178 12.04 12.25 -11.43
C PRO A 178 10.64 12.84 -11.27
N GLY A 179 9.70 12.05 -10.77
CA GLY A 179 8.40 12.58 -10.39
C GLY A 179 8.46 13.39 -9.09
N VAL A 180 7.35 14.05 -8.80
CA VAL A 180 7.14 14.87 -7.62
C VAL A 180 7.31 14.03 -6.35
N ARG A 181 8.03 14.60 -5.39
CA ARG A 181 8.36 14.01 -4.09
C ARG A 181 7.97 14.99 -3.01
N LEU A 182 7.04 14.63 -2.15
CA LEU A 182 6.53 15.49 -1.09
C LEU A 182 6.34 14.68 0.20
N GLY A 183 6.63 15.28 1.35
CA GLY A 183 6.61 14.61 2.65
C GLY A 183 7.78 13.66 2.88
N LEU A 184 7.59 12.67 3.76
CA LEU A 184 8.59 11.70 4.22
C LEU A 184 8.75 10.53 3.24
N ILE A 185 9.90 10.45 2.60
CA ILE A 185 10.21 9.48 1.54
C ILE A 185 11.47 8.70 1.89
N TRP A 186 11.41 7.39 1.71
CA TRP A 186 12.60 6.55 1.79
C TRP A 186 13.44 6.71 0.52
N ASP A 187 14.65 7.24 0.66
CA ASP A 187 15.64 7.28 -0.40
C ASP A 187 16.42 5.97 -0.43
N TYR A 188 16.29 5.28 -1.55
CA TYR A 188 16.89 3.98 -1.79
C TYR A 188 18.39 4.01 -2.10
N GLU A 189 18.91 5.13 -2.61
CA GLU A 189 20.32 5.27 -2.97
C GLU A 189 21.16 5.41 -1.71
N ILE A 190 20.73 6.29 -0.81
CA ILE A 190 21.41 6.53 0.47
C ILE A 190 20.94 5.61 1.61
N LYS A 191 19.85 4.84 1.39
CA LYS A 191 19.22 3.95 2.38
C LYS A 191 18.82 4.71 3.67
N ASP A 192 18.23 5.88 3.48
CA ASP A 192 17.79 6.76 4.55
C ASP A 192 16.50 7.52 4.20
N TRP A 193 15.88 8.14 5.20
CA TRP A 193 14.71 8.99 5.02
C TRP A 193 15.10 10.39 4.57
N ARG A 194 14.35 10.94 3.62
CA ARG A 194 14.36 12.35 3.24
C ARG A 194 12.97 12.94 3.42
N ARG A 195 12.89 14.21 3.79
CA ARG A 195 11.62 14.95 3.84
C ARG A 195 11.67 16.08 2.83
N PHE A 196 10.60 16.21 2.07
CA PHE A 196 10.44 17.27 1.09
C PHE A 196 9.21 18.09 1.48
N ASP A 197 9.36 19.39 1.63
CA ASP A 197 8.25 20.31 1.92
C ASP A 197 8.06 21.29 0.78
N SER A 198 6.85 21.83 0.67
CA SER A 198 6.57 22.93 -0.24
C SER A 198 6.85 24.26 0.43
N LYS A 199 7.41 25.18 -0.36
CA LYS A 199 7.40 26.61 -0.06
C LYS A 199 6.77 27.34 -1.23
N THR A 200 6.02 28.38 -0.93
CA THR A 200 5.52 29.29 -1.95
C THR A 200 6.47 30.48 -2.01
N ASP A 201 6.96 30.82 -3.20
CA ASP A 201 7.80 31.99 -3.42
C ASP A 201 6.97 33.30 -3.40
N GLU A 202 7.64 34.44 -3.57
CA GLU A 202 6.97 35.75 -3.59
C GLU A 202 6.00 35.91 -4.78
N ASP A 203 6.19 35.14 -5.85
CA ASP A 203 5.38 35.15 -7.07
C ASP A 203 4.19 34.18 -7.00
N GLY A 204 4.09 33.37 -5.93
CA GLY A 204 3.04 32.37 -5.77
C GLY A 204 3.35 31.02 -6.40
N ASN A 205 4.56 30.82 -6.96
CA ASN A 205 4.98 29.51 -7.44
C ASN A 205 5.33 28.62 -6.25
N VAL A 206 5.08 27.32 -6.40
CA VAL A 206 5.41 26.37 -5.34
C VAL A 206 6.73 25.68 -5.68
N GLU A 207 7.70 25.76 -4.78
CA GLU A 207 8.99 25.09 -4.87
C GLU A 207 9.03 23.93 -3.86
N ILE A 208 9.58 22.79 -4.29
CA ILE A 208 9.83 21.64 -3.43
C ILE A 208 11.26 21.73 -2.90
N VAL A 209 11.39 21.82 -1.58
CA VAL A 209 12.69 21.88 -0.91
C VAL A 209 12.89 20.67 0.00
N GLU A 210 14.11 20.14 0.02
CA GLU A 210 14.49 19.13 1.00
C GLU A 210 14.69 19.79 2.37
N VAL A 211 14.10 19.20 3.40
CA VAL A 211 14.18 19.64 4.79
C VAL A 211 14.66 18.47 5.67
N PRO A 212 15.15 18.72 6.90
CA PRO A 212 15.52 17.64 7.82
C PRO A 212 14.40 16.59 7.97
N ALA A 213 14.76 15.32 7.79
CA ALA A 213 13.79 14.22 7.73
C ALA A 213 12.89 14.09 8.98
N PHE A 214 13.42 14.50 10.14
CA PHE A 214 12.77 14.35 11.45
C PHE A 214 12.24 15.67 12.02
N GLU A 215 12.07 16.69 11.18
CA GLU A 215 11.32 17.88 11.55
C GLU A 215 9.82 17.48 11.63
N GLY A 216 9.29 17.25 12.83
CA GLY A 216 7.91 16.80 13.05
C GLY A 216 7.69 15.95 14.32
N SER A 217 6.47 15.44 14.50
CA SER A 217 6.01 14.75 15.72
C SER A 217 6.20 13.23 15.71
N ALA A 218 6.83 12.66 14.68
CA ALA A 218 6.94 11.21 14.54
C ALA A 218 7.86 10.62 15.64
N PRO A 219 7.46 9.53 16.33
CA PRO A 219 8.27 8.96 17.42
C PRO A 219 9.63 8.44 16.89
N PRO A 220 10.77 8.92 17.42
CA PRO A 220 12.10 8.56 16.95
C PRO A 220 12.38 7.05 17.01
N GLU A 221 11.90 6.36 18.06
CA GLU A 221 12.14 4.93 18.25
C GLU A 221 11.38 4.08 17.23
N ALA A 222 10.13 4.45 16.95
CA ALA A 222 9.30 3.73 15.99
C ALA A 222 9.86 3.90 14.57
N MET A 223 10.36 5.10 14.24
CA MET A 223 11.07 5.36 12.99
C MET A 223 12.39 4.60 12.89
N ALA A 224 13.17 4.52 13.96
CA ALA A 224 14.41 3.74 13.97
C ALA A 224 14.14 2.24 13.74
N ALA A 225 13.14 1.67 14.41
CA ALA A 225 12.74 0.28 14.23
C ALA A 225 12.27 0.01 12.78
N TYR A 226 11.45 0.90 12.22
CA TYR A 226 10.97 0.77 10.85
C TYR A 226 12.10 0.97 9.81
N THR A 227 13.05 1.85 10.08
CA THR A 227 14.27 2.04 9.28
C THR A 227 15.10 0.77 9.23
N ALA A 228 15.33 0.15 10.39
CA ALA A 228 16.02 -1.13 10.48
C ALA A 228 15.27 -2.20 9.67
N TRP A 229 13.95 -2.29 9.82
CA TRP A 229 13.11 -3.22 9.05
C TRP A 229 13.21 -2.97 7.53
N GLN A 230 13.10 -1.71 7.07
CA GLN A 230 13.22 -1.36 5.65
C GLN A 230 14.56 -1.79 5.05
N ARG A 231 15.65 -1.59 5.80
CA ARG A 231 17.00 -2.04 5.39
C ARG A 231 17.05 -3.56 5.20
N THR A 232 16.37 -4.35 6.04
CA THR A 232 16.34 -5.82 5.94
C THR A 232 15.43 -6.37 4.82
N GLN A 233 14.34 -5.69 4.49
CA GLN A 233 13.35 -6.20 3.52
C GLN A 233 13.86 -6.25 2.08
N ARG A 234 14.81 -5.38 1.72
CA ARG A 234 15.20 -5.22 0.32
C ARG A 234 16.29 -6.19 -0.13
N ASP A 235 17.15 -6.64 0.78
CA ASP A 235 18.03 -7.78 0.52
C ASP A 235 17.22 -9.02 0.07
N ASN A 236 15.97 -9.12 0.55
CA ASN A 236 15.04 -10.17 0.16
C ASN A 236 14.20 -9.84 -1.09
N ARG A 237 13.75 -8.59 -1.29
CA ARG A 237 12.87 -8.24 -2.44
C ARG A 237 13.55 -8.28 -3.81
N TYR A 238 14.85 -8.02 -3.91
CA TYR A 238 15.57 -8.23 -5.18
C TYR A 238 15.62 -9.71 -5.61
N ARG A 239 15.50 -10.65 -4.66
CA ARG A 239 15.35 -12.08 -4.95
C ARG A 239 13.91 -12.47 -5.33
N SER A 240 12.90 -11.74 -4.84
CA SER A 240 11.49 -12.06 -5.06
C SER A 240 10.93 -11.49 -6.37
N LEU A 241 11.24 -10.24 -6.74
CA LEU A 241 10.69 -9.63 -7.97
C LEU A 241 11.18 -10.33 -9.25
N SER A 242 12.38 -10.91 -9.25
CA SER A 242 12.83 -11.82 -10.31
C SER A 242 11.98 -13.11 -10.33
N SER A 243 11.62 -13.66 -9.16
CA SER A 243 10.73 -14.82 -9.04
C SER A 243 9.33 -14.59 -9.61
N TRP A 244 8.76 -13.38 -9.53
CA TRP A 244 7.44 -13.09 -10.12
C TRP A 244 7.46 -13.07 -11.65
N ARG A 245 8.57 -12.65 -12.26
CA ARG A 245 8.76 -12.74 -13.71
C ARG A 245 8.85 -14.20 -14.19
N TRP A 246 9.33 -15.11 -13.33
CA TRP A 246 9.32 -16.56 -13.56
C TRP A 246 7.98 -17.23 -13.22
N MET A 247 7.25 -16.75 -12.19
CA MET A 247 5.94 -17.29 -11.80
C MET A 247 4.85 -17.02 -12.86
N MET A 248 5.02 -16.00 -13.69
CA MET A 248 4.19 -15.77 -14.89
C MET A 248 4.56 -16.70 -16.07
N LEU A 249 5.70 -17.42 -16.01
CA LEU A 249 6.19 -18.30 -17.07
C LEU A 249 6.12 -19.80 -16.72
N THR A 250 5.98 -20.17 -15.45
CA THR A 250 5.85 -21.58 -15.02
C THR A 250 4.69 -21.75 -14.05
N PHE A 251 3.58 -22.31 -14.54
CA PHE A 251 2.54 -22.90 -13.71
C PHE A 251 3.06 -24.24 -13.15
N GLY A 252 3.50 -24.24 -11.90
CA GLY A 252 3.95 -25.45 -11.21
C GLY A 252 4.15 -25.19 -9.73
N TYR A 253 3.45 -25.96 -8.89
CA TYR A 253 3.61 -25.98 -7.45
C TYR A 253 5.03 -26.43 -7.11
N VAL A 254 5.85 -25.57 -6.51
CA VAL A 254 7.18 -25.96 -5.98
C VAL A 254 7.15 -25.86 -4.47
N GLY A 255 6.89 -27.01 -3.83
CA GLY A 255 7.18 -27.21 -2.42
C GLY A 255 8.58 -27.76 -2.27
N GLN A 256 9.51 -26.96 -1.76
CA GLN A 256 10.79 -27.46 -1.22
C GLN A 256 10.90 -27.02 0.24
N ALA A 257 11.02 -27.99 1.15
CA ALA A 257 11.09 -27.79 2.58
C ALA A 257 12.50 -28.11 3.10
N SER A 258 13.13 -27.14 3.76
CA SER A 258 14.00 -27.33 4.93
C SER A 258 14.29 -25.97 5.61
N LEU A 259 14.35 -25.98 6.96
CA LEU A 259 14.41 -24.85 7.93
C LEU A 259 13.06 -24.14 8.17
N PRO A 260 12.84 -23.33 9.25
CA PRO A 260 11.54 -22.70 9.53
C PRO A 260 11.25 -21.66 8.45
N THR A 261 10.73 -22.15 7.32
CA THR A 261 10.60 -21.41 6.08
C THR A 261 9.43 -20.44 6.23
N ARG A 262 9.74 -19.16 6.06
CA ARG A 262 8.76 -18.11 5.80
C ARG A 262 7.97 -18.53 4.55
N VAL A 263 6.67 -18.84 4.70
CA VAL A 263 5.84 -19.25 3.57
C VAL A 263 5.08 -18.05 3.04
N THR A 264 5.36 -17.69 1.78
CA THR A 264 4.62 -16.68 1.03
C THR A 264 3.54 -17.38 0.21
N TRP A 265 2.28 -17.03 0.44
CA TRP A 265 1.15 -17.53 -0.36
C TRP A 265 0.76 -16.52 -1.45
N SER A 266 0.56 -17.01 -2.67
CA SER A 266 0.02 -16.26 -3.81
C SER A 266 -1.09 -17.05 -4.45
N CYS A 267 -2.29 -16.47 -4.56
CA CYS A 267 -3.39 -17.05 -5.32
C CYS A 267 -3.30 -16.61 -6.78
N ALA A 268 -3.07 -17.55 -7.71
CA ALA A 268 -3.26 -17.30 -9.14
C ALA A 268 -4.69 -17.66 -9.53
N GLY A 269 -5.43 -16.72 -10.12
CA GLY A 269 -6.76 -17.01 -10.68
C GLY A 269 -6.62 -17.91 -11.92
N VAL A 270 -7.37 -19.01 -11.98
CA VAL A 270 -7.46 -19.86 -13.17
C VAL A 270 -8.33 -19.13 -14.19
N GLY A 271 -7.72 -18.62 -15.27
CA GLY A 271 -8.47 -18.08 -16.39
C GLY A 271 -9.21 -19.20 -17.11
N ILE A 272 -10.53 -19.24 -16.97
CA ILE A 272 -11.38 -20.11 -17.78
C ILE A 272 -11.49 -19.47 -19.16
N GLY A 273 -10.78 -20.04 -20.14
CA GLY A 273 -10.97 -19.71 -21.54
C GLY A 273 -12.37 -20.13 -21.96
N LEU A 274 -13.25 -19.15 -22.19
CA LEU A 274 -14.51 -19.37 -22.91
C LEU A 274 -14.15 -19.44 -24.40
N MET A 275 -14.10 -20.66 -24.93
CA MET A 275 -14.25 -20.93 -26.38
C MET A 275 -15.73 -20.93 -26.75
#